data_AF-A0A7J6TAG1-F1
#
_entry.id   AF-A0A7J6TAG1-F1
#
_cell.length_a   1.000
_cell.length_b   1.000
_cell.length_c   1.000
_cell.angle_alpha   90.00
_cell.angle_beta   90.00
_cell.angle_gamma   90.00
#
_symmetry.space_group_name_H-M   'P 1'
#
loop_
_entity.id
_entity.type
_entity.pdbx_description
1 polymer ?
#
loop_
_entity_poly.entity_id
_entity_poly.type
_entity_poly.pdbx_seq_one_letter_code
_entity_poly.pdbx_strand_id
1 'polypeptide(L)'
;NDGRRILTGSWRIDRQLQIWDYAEGTLIEDIPWRTGASVTQPCMLYAAQFNKGPRSGELICAGGSGANEAKVMHSKGPVGHPDAWTTIGTVTGVDKGCFTVDFSSGDSAEPELVALGGGDGVVRVMEIGYEDDGEEVL
;
A
#
# COMPACT_ATOMS: atom_id res chain seq x y z
N ASN A 1 -8.93 -9.09 -1.31
CA ASN A 1 -10.04 -8.14 -1.20
C ASN A 1 -11.22 -8.87 -1.77
N ASP A 2 -12.26 -9.05 -0.98
CA ASP A 2 -13.51 -9.73 -1.35
C ASP A 2 -14.41 -8.87 -2.24
N GLY A 3 -13.92 -7.71 -2.70
CA GLY A 3 -14.65 -6.77 -3.52
C GLY A 3 -15.62 -5.87 -2.74
N ARG A 4 -15.68 -5.99 -1.42
CA ARG A 4 -16.56 -5.17 -0.57
C ARG A 4 -15.88 -3.92 -0.02
N ARG A 5 -14.55 -3.85 -0.09
CA ARG A 5 -13.76 -2.71 0.38
C ARG A 5 -13.26 -1.87 -0.78
N ILE A 6 -13.39 -0.55 -0.68
CA ILE A 6 -12.77 0.43 -1.58
C ILE A 6 -11.56 1.02 -0.88
N LEU A 7 -10.39 0.97 -1.54
CA LEU A 7 -9.21 1.72 -1.11
C LEU A 7 -9.16 3.03 -1.91
N THR A 8 -9.01 4.14 -1.20
CA THR A 8 -8.92 5.46 -1.82
C THR A 8 -7.63 6.15 -1.41
N GLY A 9 -6.92 6.68 -2.40
CA GLY A 9 -5.86 7.67 -2.23
C GLY A 9 -6.40 9.06 -2.58
N SER A 10 -6.07 10.07 -1.78
CA SER A 10 -6.51 11.44 -1.99
C SER A 10 -5.34 12.41 -1.99
N TRP A 11 -5.44 13.45 -2.82
CA TRP A 11 -4.48 14.54 -2.85
C TRP A 11 -4.74 15.52 -1.69
N ARG A 12 -4.54 15.04 -0.46
CA ARG A 12 -4.73 15.77 0.80
C ARG A 12 -3.54 15.50 1.71
N ILE A 13 -3.33 16.40 2.67
CA ILE A 13 -2.23 16.29 3.64
C ILE A 13 -2.59 15.40 4.83
N ASP A 14 -3.87 15.30 5.15
CA ASP A 14 -4.45 14.46 6.21
C ASP A 14 -5.46 13.47 5.61
N ARG A 15 -5.61 12.31 6.25
CA ARG A 15 -6.61 11.28 5.87
C ARG A 15 -6.57 10.97 4.38
N GLN A 16 -5.36 10.91 3.83
CA GLN A 16 -5.12 10.74 2.40
C GLN A 16 -5.31 9.31 1.92
N LEU A 17 -5.34 8.34 2.82
CA LEU A 17 -5.50 6.92 2.52
C LEU A 17 -6.63 6.36 3.38
N GLN A 18 -7.68 5.87 2.75
CA GLN A 18 -8.89 5.45 3.46
C GLN A 18 -9.46 4.17 2.87
N ILE A 19 -10.07 3.36 3.75
CA ILE A 19 -10.87 2.19 3.37
C ILE A 19 -12.35 2.50 3.61
N TRP A 20 -13.17 2.17 2.63
CA TRP A 20 -14.61 2.38 2.64
C TRP A 20 -15.36 1.06 2.43
N ASP A 21 -16.54 0.95 3.04
CA ASP A 21 -17.49 -0.11 2.70
C ASP A 21 -18.18 0.25 1.38
N TYR A 22 -18.07 -0.62 0.38
CA TYR A 22 -18.67 -0.41 -0.93
C TYR A 22 -20.19 -0.45 -0.89
N ALA A 23 -20.79 -1.31 -0.08
CA ALA A 23 -22.23 -1.52 -0.05
C ALA A 23 -22.94 -0.37 0.67
N GLU A 24 -22.37 0.10 1.78
CA GLU A 24 -22.95 1.15 2.63
C GLU A 24 -22.47 2.55 2.25
N GLY A 25 -21.33 2.67 1.55
CA GLY A 25 -20.71 3.96 1.25
C GLY A 25 -20.15 4.65 2.50
N THR A 26 -19.88 3.89 3.55
CA THR A 26 -19.41 4.38 4.84
C THR A 26 -17.90 4.27 4.95
N LEU A 27 -17.27 5.23 5.64
CA LEU A 27 -15.85 5.17 5.95
C LEU A 27 -15.64 4.08 7.00
N ILE A 28 -14.75 3.13 6.71
CA ILE A 28 -14.35 2.09 7.68
C ILE A 28 -13.17 2.59 8.51
N GLU A 29 -12.10 3.05 7.84
CA GLU A 29 -10.90 3.54 8.54
C GLU A 29 -10.08 4.54 7.72
N ASP A 30 -9.40 5.44 8.44
CA ASP A 30 -8.29 6.23 7.95
C ASP A 30 -6.98 5.48 8.19
N ILE A 31 -6.22 5.19 7.12
CA ILE A 31 -4.91 4.54 7.23
C ILE A 31 -3.84 5.64 7.45
N PRO A 32 -3.12 5.63 8.58
CA PRO A 32 -2.14 6.67 8.87
C PRO A 32 -0.97 6.66 7.86
N TRP A 33 -0.79 7.75 7.13
CA TRP A 33 0.37 7.95 6.28
C TRP A 33 1.55 8.50 7.08
N ARG A 34 2.37 7.60 7.64
CA ARG A 34 3.52 7.99 8.46
C ARG A 34 4.73 8.30 7.57
N THR A 35 5.19 9.54 7.58
CA THR A 35 6.43 9.98 6.91
C THR A 35 7.63 9.80 7.83
N GLY A 36 8.81 9.51 7.25
CA GLY A 36 10.05 9.45 8.01
C GLY A 36 10.43 10.82 8.59
N ALA A 37 11.21 10.86 9.67
CA ALA A 37 11.60 12.10 10.35
C ALA A 37 12.39 13.09 9.46
N SER A 38 13.02 12.60 8.39
CA SER A 38 13.78 13.40 7.43
C SER A 38 12.93 13.99 6.29
N VAL A 39 11.64 13.66 6.22
CA VAL A 39 10.75 14.11 5.15
C VAL A 39 10.20 15.49 5.48
N THR A 40 10.43 16.47 4.60
CA THR A 40 10.09 17.88 4.82
C THR A 40 8.73 18.29 4.24
N GLN A 41 8.08 17.43 3.45
CA GLN A 41 6.81 17.69 2.78
C GLN A 41 5.88 16.47 2.94
N PRO A 42 4.57 16.65 3.16
CA PRO A 42 3.63 15.52 3.18
C PRO A 42 3.55 14.84 1.80
N CYS A 43 3.22 13.55 1.78
CA CYS A 43 2.88 12.84 0.55
C CYS A 43 1.36 12.87 0.35
N MET A 44 0.93 13.39 -0.81
CA MET A 44 -0.46 13.47 -1.24
C MET A 44 -0.68 12.43 -2.35
N LEU A 45 -1.66 11.54 -2.17
CA LEU A 45 -1.74 10.28 -2.91
C LEU A 45 -2.56 10.39 -4.20
N TYR A 46 -2.06 9.78 -5.27
CA TYR A 46 -2.79 9.61 -6.54
C TYR A 46 -3.16 8.16 -6.80
N ALA A 47 -2.27 7.26 -6.39
CA ALA A 47 -2.38 5.84 -6.69
C ALA A 47 -2.51 5.06 -5.38
N ALA A 48 -3.44 4.11 -5.36
CA ALA A 48 -3.61 3.16 -4.28
C ALA A 48 -4.20 1.85 -4.84
N GLN A 49 -3.65 0.72 -4.44
CA GLN A 49 -4.13 -0.61 -4.82
C GLN A 49 -4.05 -1.57 -3.63
N PHE A 50 -5.04 -2.45 -3.52
CA PHE A 50 -4.89 -3.71 -2.78
C PHE A 50 -4.03 -4.67 -3.59
N ASN A 51 -3.32 -5.58 -2.93
CA ASN A 51 -2.70 -6.69 -3.63
C ASN A 51 -3.74 -7.62 -4.28
N LYS A 52 -3.32 -8.24 -5.38
CA LYS A 52 -4.16 -9.05 -6.27
C LYS A 52 -3.84 -10.56 -6.21
N GLY A 53 -2.79 -10.92 -5.48
CA GLY A 53 -2.34 -12.29 -5.29
C GLY A 53 -3.08 -13.04 -4.17
N PRO A 54 -2.53 -14.17 -3.69
CA PRO A 54 -3.19 -15.07 -2.72
C PRO A 54 -3.60 -14.38 -1.42
N ARG A 55 -2.80 -13.43 -0.93
CA ARG A 55 -3.08 -12.63 0.27
C ARG A 55 -3.90 -11.38 0.00
N SER A 56 -4.75 -11.42 -1.03
CA SER A 56 -5.44 -10.22 -1.49
C SER A 56 -6.17 -9.52 -0.34
N GLY A 57 -5.94 -8.23 -0.17
CA GLY A 57 -6.56 -7.40 0.88
C GLY A 57 -5.80 -7.37 2.21
N GLU A 58 -4.67 -8.06 2.32
CA GLU A 58 -3.71 -7.96 3.43
C GLU A 58 -2.60 -6.95 3.13
N LEU A 59 -2.34 -6.69 1.86
CA LEU A 59 -1.33 -5.72 1.42
C LEU A 59 -1.98 -4.60 0.62
N ILE A 60 -1.42 -3.40 0.81
CA ILE A 60 -1.72 -2.24 -0.02
C ILE A 60 -0.43 -1.59 -0.48
N CYS A 61 -0.46 -1.02 -1.68
CA CYS A 61 0.55 -0.10 -2.16
C CYS A 61 -0.14 1.21 -2.50
N ALA A 62 0.44 2.33 -2.07
CA ALA A 62 -0.03 3.64 -2.46
C ALA A 62 1.14 4.61 -2.64
N GLY A 63 0.94 5.63 -3.46
CA GLY A 63 1.99 6.58 -3.78
C GLY A 63 1.46 7.90 -4.33
N GLY A 64 2.33 8.91 -4.31
CA GLY A 64 1.93 10.26 -4.69
C GLY A 64 3.07 11.25 -4.80
N SER A 65 2.77 12.52 -4.57
CA SER A 65 3.69 13.66 -4.72
C SER A 65 3.83 14.48 -3.44
N GLY A 66 4.79 15.41 -3.42
CA GLY A 66 5.17 16.20 -2.25
C GLY A 66 6.46 15.60 -1.69
N ALA A 67 6.33 14.55 -0.88
CA ALA A 67 7.46 13.69 -0.50
C ALA A 67 7.99 12.80 -1.63
N ASN A 68 7.20 12.62 -2.71
CA ASN A 68 7.48 11.71 -3.82
C ASN A 68 7.77 10.27 -3.36
N GLU A 69 6.91 9.76 -2.48
CA GLU A 69 7.05 8.42 -1.92
C GLU A 69 5.96 7.48 -2.42
N ALA A 70 6.29 6.19 -2.45
CA ALA A 70 5.32 5.11 -2.41
C ALA A 70 5.56 4.23 -1.18
N LYS A 71 4.50 3.66 -0.62
CA LYS A 71 4.58 2.77 0.54
C LYS A 71 3.83 1.48 0.25
N VAL A 72 4.44 0.38 0.68
CA VAL A 72 3.80 -0.92 0.80
C VAL A 72 3.47 -1.12 2.28
N MET A 73 2.22 -1.46 2.57
CA MET A 73 1.75 -1.67 3.94
C MET A 73 1.04 -3.00 4.06
N HIS A 74 1.17 -3.61 5.24
CA HIS A 74 0.56 -4.88 5.60
C HIS A 74 -0.44 -4.70 6.73
N SER A 75 -1.56 -5.41 6.66
CA SER A 75 -2.59 -5.48 7.69
C SER A 75 -2.22 -6.54 8.74
N LYS A 76 -1.95 -6.12 9.97
CA LYS A 76 -1.64 -6.98 11.13
C LYS A 76 -2.88 -7.50 11.86
N GLY A 77 -4.08 -7.14 11.40
CA GLY A 77 -5.32 -7.49 12.08
C GLY A 77 -6.54 -7.22 11.21
N PRO A 78 -7.74 -7.36 11.79
CA PRO A 78 -8.98 -7.02 11.09
C PRO A 78 -9.02 -5.54 10.74
N VAL A 79 -9.56 -5.25 9.56
CA VAL A 79 -9.82 -3.89 9.05
C VAL A 79 -10.63 -3.10 10.08
N GLY A 80 -10.27 -1.84 10.31
CA GLY A 80 -10.91 -0.99 11.30
C GLY A 80 -10.39 -1.14 12.72
N HIS A 81 -9.41 -2.02 12.96
CA HIS A 81 -8.68 -2.04 14.23
C HIS A 81 -7.64 -0.90 14.27
N PRO A 82 -7.50 -0.16 15.38
CA PRO A 82 -6.41 0.79 15.54
C PRO A 82 -5.06 0.11 15.29
N ASP A 83 -4.20 0.78 14.51
CA ASP A 83 -2.87 0.30 14.11
C ASP A 83 -2.86 -1.02 13.31
N ALA A 84 -3.97 -1.36 12.64
CA ALA A 84 -4.03 -2.51 11.73
C ALA A 84 -2.96 -2.44 10.64
N TRP A 85 -2.62 -1.25 10.15
CA TRP A 85 -1.70 -1.10 9.01
C TRP A 85 -0.29 -0.72 9.44
N THR A 86 0.69 -1.52 9.02
CA THR A 86 2.11 -1.25 9.21
C THR A 86 2.80 -1.09 7.86
N THR A 87 3.61 -0.03 7.70
CA THR A 87 4.49 0.12 6.54
C THR A 87 5.61 -0.91 6.58
N ILE A 88 5.69 -1.76 5.57
CA ILE A 88 6.75 -2.77 5.40
C ILE A 88 7.81 -2.35 4.39
N GLY A 89 7.50 -1.37 3.53
CA GLY A 89 8.45 -0.79 2.59
C GLY A 89 8.09 0.66 2.26
N THR A 90 9.09 1.51 2.16
CA THR A 90 8.95 2.86 1.60
C THR A 90 9.93 3.02 0.45
N VAL A 91 9.42 3.41 -0.70
CA VAL A 91 10.21 3.75 -1.88
C VAL A 91 10.32 5.26 -1.94
N THR A 92 11.55 5.74 -1.77
CA THR A 92 11.94 7.15 -1.86
C THR A 92 12.84 7.36 -3.08
N GLY A 93 13.32 8.59 -3.29
CA GLY A 93 14.22 8.89 -4.41
C GLY A 93 13.53 8.80 -5.77
N VAL A 94 12.22 9.04 -5.81
CA VAL A 94 11.51 9.32 -7.06
C VAL A 94 11.59 10.82 -7.27
N ASP A 95 12.29 11.27 -8.32
CA ASP A 95 12.53 12.70 -8.57
C ASP A 95 11.24 13.51 -8.80
N LYS A 96 10.14 12.81 -9.10
CA LYS A 96 8.78 13.34 -9.22
C LYS A 96 7.79 12.44 -8.51
N GLY A 97 6.50 12.79 -8.53
CA GLY A 97 5.46 11.97 -7.91
C GLY A 97 5.39 10.53 -8.46
N CYS A 98 4.96 9.61 -7.60
CA CYS A 98 4.50 8.28 -7.98
C CYS A 98 3.06 8.40 -8.54
N PHE A 99 2.87 8.02 -9.80
CA PHE A 99 1.59 8.19 -10.50
C PHE A 99 0.79 6.90 -10.63
N THR A 100 1.44 5.75 -10.54
CA THR A 100 0.78 4.45 -10.63
C THR A 100 1.48 3.42 -9.77
N VAL A 101 0.69 2.48 -9.26
CA VAL A 101 1.15 1.30 -8.53
C VAL A 101 0.36 0.11 -9.01
N ASP A 102 0.96 -1.08 -9.03
CA ASP A 102 0.26 -2.31 -9.36
C ASP A 102 0.87 -3.51 -8.62
N PHE A 103 0.08 -4.58 -8.47
CA PHE A 103 0.52 -5.86 -7.91
C PHE A 103 0.40 -6.97 -8.94
N SER A 104 1.29 -7.97 -8.85
CA SER A 104 1.08 -9.22 -9.55
C SER A 104 -0.20 -9.92 -9.07
N SER A 105 -0.82 -10.68 -9.98
CA SER A 105 -2.03 -11.47 -9.73
C SER A 105 -1.77 -12.97 -9.83
N GLY A 106 -0.54 -13.40 -9.55
CA GLY A 106 -0.14 -14.81 -9.57
C GLY A 106 -0.80 -15.62 -8.46
N ASP A 107 -0.63 -16.94 -8.53
CA ASP A 107 -1.01 -17.84 -7.44
C ASP A 107 0.09 -17.91 -6.36
N SER A 108 -0.06 -18.81 -5.39
CA SER A 108 0.89 -18.96 -4.28
C SER A 108 2.21 -19.62 -4.64
N ALA A 109 2.38 -20.13 -5.86
CA ALA A 109 3.64 -20.70 -6.33
C ALA A 109 4.59 -19.63 -6.88
N GLU A 110 4.08 -18.44 -7.20
CA GLU A 110 4.84 -17.33 -7.77
C GLU A 110 5.08 -16.22 -6.74
N PRO A 111 6.18 -15.45 -6.87
CA PRO A 111 6.46 -14.34 -5.97
C PRO A 111 5.39 -13.23 -6.06
N GLU A 112 5.02 -12.67 -4.91
CA GLU A 112 4.21 -11.46 -4.88
C GLU A 112 5.09 -10.26 -5.25
N LEU A 113 4.76 -9.61 -6.36
CA LEU A 113 5.48 -8.47 -6.90
C LEU A 113 4.63 -7.21 -6.77
N VAL A 114 5.30 -6.09 -6.52
CA VAL A 114 4.70 -4.75 -6.57
C VAL A 114 5.51 -3.89 -7.53
N ALA A 115 4.79 -3.20 -8.41
CA ALA A 115 5.35 -2.25 -9.37
C ALA A 115 4.90 -0.82 -9.03
N LEU A 116 5.77 0.15 -9.30
CA LEU A 116 5.46 1.58 -9.22
C LEU A 116 6.09 2.34 -10.37
N GLY A 117 5.33 3.29 -10.90
CA GLY A 117 5.75 4.18 -11.98
C GLY A 117 5.72 5.63 -11.54
N GLY A 118 6.86 6.31 -11.68
CA GLY A 118 7.04 7.72 -11.33
C GLY A 118 7.21 8.63 -12.53
N GLY A 119 7.21 9.95 -12.27
CA GLY A 119 7.52 10.97 -13.29
C GLY A 119 9.01 11.08 -13.65
N ASP A 120 9.87 10.27 -13.04
CA ASP A 120 11.29 10.10 -13.37
C ASP A 120 11.52 9.18 -14.59
N GLY A 121 10.44 8.57 -15.12
CA GLY A 121 10.51 7.69 -16.29
C GLY A 121 10.98 6.28 -15.96
N VAL A 122 11.04 5.91 -14.67
CA VAL A 122 11.47 4.57 -14.24
C VAL A 122 10.28 3.81 -13.64
N VAL A 123 10.20 2.52 -13.99
CA VAL A 123 9.33 1.55 -13.31
C VAL A 123 10.20 0.75 -12.35
N ARG A 124 9.84 0.74 -11.07
CA ARG A 124 10.49 -0.12 -10.07
C ARG A 124 9.58 -1.30 -9.78
N VAL A 125 10.13 -2.51 -9.86
CA VAL A 125 9.45 -3.75 -9.51
C VAL A 125 10.20 -4.35 -8.33
N MET A 126 9.49 -4.69 -7.27
CA MET A 126 10.06 -5.30 -6.06
C MET A 126 9.28 -6.55 -5.72
N GLU A 127 9.99 -7.54 -5.22
CA GLU A 127 9.41 -8.71 -4.57
C GLU A 127 9.08 -8.39 -3.12
N ILE A 128 7.93 -8.87 -2.66
CA ILE A 128 7.53 -8.80 -1.26
C ILE A 128 7.97 -10.13 -0.62
N GLY A 129 9.00 -10.07 0.21
CA GLY A 129 9.48 -11.24 0.95
C GLY A 129 8.62 -11.53 2.19
N TYR A 130 8.57 -12.79 2.57
CA TYR A 130 7.89 -13.26 3.78
C TYR A 130 8.86 -14.12 4.58
N GLU A 131 8.83 -13.95 5.90
CA GLU A 131 9.48 -14.91 6.80
C GLU A 131 8.54 -16.11 6.90
N ASP A 132 9.05 -17.29 6.57
CA ASP A 132 8.35 -18.54 6.83
C ASP A 132 8.57 -18.83 8.32
N ASP A 133 7.55 -18.62 9.13
CA ASP A 133 7.53 -19.04 10.53
C ASP A 133 7.53 -20.57 10.53
N GLY A 134 8.70 -21.18 10.37
CA GLY A 134 8.85 -22.63 10.28
C GLY A 134 8.24 -23.29 11.51
N GLU A 135 7.00 -23.77 11.40
CA GLU A 135 6.45 -24.76 12.32
C GLU A 135 7.24 -26.05 12.07
N GLU A 136 8.22 -26.31 12.93
CA GLU A 136 8.74 -27.66 13.09
C GLU A 136 7.56 -28.57 13.46
N VAL A 137 7.18 -29.41 12.51
CA VAL A 137 6.25 -30.51 12.73
C VAL A 137 6.99 -31.53 13.62
N LEU A 138 6.73 -31.47 14.94
CA LEU A 138 7.15 -32.52 15.89
C LEU A 138 6.29 -33.78 15.74
#